data_AF-B5Y6L7-F1
#
_entry.id   AF-B5Y6L7-F1
#
_cell.length_a   1.000
_cell.length_b   1.000
_cell.length_c   1.000
_cell.angle_alpha   90.00
_cell.angle_beta   90.00
_cell.angle_gamma   90.00
#
_symmetry.space_group_name_H-M   'P 1'
#
loop_
_entity.id
_entity.type
_entity.pdbx_description
1 polymer ?
#
loop_
_entity_poly.entity_id
_entity_poly.type
_entity_poly.pdbx_seq_one_letter_code
_entity_poly.pdbx_strand_id
1 'polypeptide(L)'
;MLHLQLYFERFCRKCKKRIAVLVHDYGTINSIDEADQKLGNLNIPVMPIRCPQCGGEDWPEYALAHDATRNVTFQRIAIGTEDLPIVGGSVPYAHVRSPEEQAELERGLAKLKDFFSEREGKFWDEYCRWAVERWNEALKWLADIEWRKAYKELGIGIGANSGPAAYRKDAEKRFITQEEKERFWRTANSHLVYFELL
;
A
#
# COMPACT_ATOMS: atom_id res chain seq x y z
N MET A 1 13.79 -12.53 -4.28
CA MET A 1 14.41 -12.47 -2.94
C MET A 1 15.14 -11.17 -2.79
N LEU A 2 14.85 -10.45 -1.70
CA LEU A 2 15.47 -9.20 -1.28
C LEU A 2 15.69 -9.27 0.23
N HIS A 3 16.64 -8.51 0.77
CA HIS A 3 16.83 -8.41 2.22
C HIS A 3 16.31 -7.06 2.68
N LEU A 4 15.12 -7.05 3.27
CA LEU A 4 14.43 -5.81 3.62
C LEU A 4 14.91 -5.26 4.96
N GLN A 5 15.36 -4.01 4.92
CA GLN A 5 15.64 -3.20 6.09
C GLN A 5 14.84 -1.91 6.02
N LEU A 6 14.33 -1.48 7.18
CA LEU A 6 13.63 -0.22 7.33
C LEU A 6 14.50 0.75 8.11
N TYR A 7 14.69 1.94 7.55
CA TYR A 7 15.41 3.03 8.19
C TYR A 7 14.50 4.24 8.41
N PHE A 8 14.77 4.99 9.46
CA PHE A 8 14.29 6.36 9.59
C PHE A 8 15.39 7.34 9.25
N GLU A 9 15.06 8.34 8.42
CA GLU A 9 15.98 9.35 7.94
C GLU A 9 15.57 10.73 8.44
N ARG A 10 16.55 11.54 8.83
CA ARG A 10 16.39 12.99 9.02
C ARG A 10 17.51 13.79 8.37
N PHE A 11 17.24 15.05 8.06
CA PHE A 11 18.27 16.01 7.68
C PHE A 11 18.80 16.82 8.87
N CYS A 12 20.09 16.68 9.20
CA CYS A 12 20.72 17.53 10.20
C CYS A 12 20.98 18.94 9.65
N ARG A 13 20.22 19.94 10.12
CA ARG A 13 20.35 21.33 9.66
C ARG A 13 21.70 21.98 9.98
N LYS A 14 22.40 21.52 11.04
CA LYS A 14 23.73 22.00 11.45
C LYS A 14 24.85 21.40 10.59
N CYS A 15 24.89 20.07 10.46
CA CYS A 15 25.93 19.38 9.69
C CYS A 15 25.64 19.31 8.18
N LYS A 16 24.43 19.68 7.75
CA LYS A 16 23.93 19.58 6.38
C LYS A 16 24.05 18.16 5.79
N LYS A 17 23.84 17.13 6.64
CA LYS A 17 23.91 15.72 6.27
C LYS A 17 22.61 15.00 6.61
N ARG A 18 22.26 14.02 5.78
CA ARG A 18 21.22 13.04 6.06
C ARG A 18 21.77 11.99 7.00
N ILE A 19 20.98 11.63 7.99
CA ILE A 19 21.29 10.60 8.97
C ILE A 19 20.16 9.59 8.87
N ALA A 20 20.50 8.34 8.57
CA ALA A 20 19.58 7.22 8.56
C ALA A 20 19.93 6.28 9.71
N VAL A 21 18.92 5.81 10.44
CA VAL A 21 19.06 4.83 11.52
C VAL A 21 18.19 3.63 11.20
N LEU A 22 18.77 2.43 11.27
CA LEU A 22 18.05 1.18 11.11
C LEU A 22 17.06 1.05 12.27
N VAL A 23 15.78 0.92 11.96
CA VAL A 23 14.71 0.73 12.95
C VAL A 23 14.20 -0.70 12.99
N HIS A 24 14.24 -1.39 11.84
CA HIS A 24 13.87 -2.79 11.78
C HIS A 24 14.59 -3.51 10.64
N ASP A 25 14.97 -4.77 10.87
CA ASP A 25 15.52 -5.67 9.86
C ASP A 25 14.57 -6.85 9.71
N TYR A 26 13.89 -6.93 8.56
CA TYR A 26 12.91 -7.98 8.26
C TYR A 26 13.58 -9.26 7.71
N GLY A 27 14.90 -9.24 7.52
CA GLY A 27 15.64 -10.33 6.93
C GLY A 27 15.31 -10.54 5.46
N THR A 28 15.48 -11.78 5.01
CA THR A 28 15.22 -12.17 3.63
C THR A 28 13.73 -12.34 3.37
N ILE A 29 13.23 -11.69 2.33
CA ILE A 29 11.84 -11.71 1.87
C ILE A 29 11.81 -12.25 0.45
N ASN A 30 10.80 -13.05 0.12
CA ASN A 30 10.75 -13.76 -1.15
C ASN A 30 10.33 -12.86 -2.32
N SER A 31 9.41 -11.91 -2.08
CA SER A 31 8.85 -10.99 -3.08
C SER A 31 8.70 -9.56 -2.55
N ILE A 32 8.41 -8.62 -3.45
CA ILE A 32 8.04 -7.23 -3.09
C ILE A 32 6.66 -7.20 -2.42
N ASP A 33 5.71 -8.04 -2.88
CA ASP A 33 4.38 -8.13 -2.27
C ASP A 33 4.45 -8.55 -0.79
N GLU A 34 5.35 -9.50 -0.44
CA GLU A 34 5.57 -9.91 0.95
C GLU A 34 6.24 -8.78 1.75
N ALA A 35 7.07 -7.94 1.11
CA ALA A 35 7.68 -6.78 1.74
C ALA A 35 6.63 -5.72 2.10
N ASP A 36 5.71 -5.44 1.17
CA ASP A 36 4.62 -4.48 1.37
C ASP A 36 3.68 -4.91 2.51
N GLN A 37 3.28 -6.19 2.52
CA GLN A 37 2.48 -6.76 3.61
C GLN A 37 3.18 -6.68 4.97
N LYS A 38 4.50 -6.89 5.03
CA LYS A 38 5.24 -6.79 6.30
C LYS A 38 5.37 -5.33 6.78
N LEU A 39 5.54 -4.39 5.86
CA LEU A 39 5.62 -2.97 6.19
C LEU A 39 4.28 -2.41 6.70
N GLY A 40 3.15 -2.86 6.15
CA GLY A 40 1.81 -2.39 6.57
C GLY A 40 1.34 -2.88 7.94
N ASN A 41 1.94 -3.94 8.50
CA ASN A 41 1.43 -4.62 9.70
C ASN A 41 2.17 -4.30 11.01
N LEU A 42 3.12 -3.36 11.01
CA LEU A 42 3.94 -3.09 12.20
C LEU A 42 3.81 -1.64 12.70
N ASN A 43 3.39 -1.50 13.96
CA ASN A 43 3.50 -0.25 14.70
C ASN A 43 4.95 -0.05 15.17
N ILE A 44 5.67 0.87 14.54
CA ILE A 44 7.07 1.18 14.90
C ILE A 44 7.11 2.48 15.69
N PRO A 45 7.73 2.50 16.89
CA PRO A 45 7.85 3.73 17.65
C PRO A 45 8.76 4.71 16.90
N VAL A 46 8.25 5.91 16.67
CA VAL A 46 9.04 7.02 16.12
C VAL A 46 9.77 7.71 17.26
N MET A 47 11.10 7.79 17.15
CA MET A 47 11.98 8.38 18.18
C MET A 47 12.90 9.42 17.54
N PRO A 48 13.34 10.47 18.27
CA PRO A 48 14.29 11.44 17.76
C PRO A 48 15.62 10.77 17.38
N ILE A 49 16.18 11.18 16.24
CA ILE A 49 17.47 10.67 15.78
C ILE A 49 18.57 11.66 16.18
N ARG A 50 19.61 11.18 16.86
CA ARG A 50 20.78 11.98 17.22
C ARG A 50 21.77 12.08 16.07
N CYS A 51 22.28 13.28 15.79
CA CYS A 51 23.39 13.44 14.85
C CYS A 51 24.68 12.89 15.46
N PRO A 52 25.38 11.94 14.82
CA PRO A 52 26.66 11.46 15.32
C PRO A 52 27.76 12.53 15.26
N GLN A 53 27.62 13.58 14.43
CA GLN A 53 28.63 14.62 14.27
C GLN A 53 28.47 15.81 15.22
N CYS A 54 27.26 16.39 15.33
CA CYS A 54 27.03 17.57 16.20
C CYS A 54 26.21 17.28 17.45
N GLY A 55 25.77 16.04 17.64
CA GLY A 55 24.96 15.63 18.79
C GLY A 55 23.52 16.17 18.81
N GLY A 56 23.12 17.02 17.86
CA GLY A 56 21.75 17.55 17.82
C GLY A 56 20.71 16.45 17.58
N GLU A 57 19.55 16.56 18.22
CA GLU A 57 18.44 15.61 18.12
C GLU A 57 17.22 16.30 17.48
N ASP A 58 16.45 15.54 16.72
CA ASP A 58 15.30 16.01 15.95
C ASP A 58 14.55 14.77 15.44
N TRP A 59 13.28 14.95 15.14
CA TRP A 59 12.41 13.89 14.66
C TRP A 59 12.80 13.42 13.26
N PRO A 60 12.59 12.13 12.91
CA PRO A 60 12.74 11.67 11.55
C PRO A 60 11.70 12.31 10.63
N GLU A 61 12.10 12.50 9.38
CA GLU A 61 11.27 13.13 8.34
C GLU A 61 10.79 12.08 7.32
N TYR A 62 11.54 10.98 7.16
CA TYR A 62 11.26 9.95 6.17
C TYR A 62 11.49 8.54 6.69
N ALA A 63 10.70 7.59 6.20
CA ALA A 63 10.96 6.17 6.30
C ALA A 63 11.51 5.64 4.97
N LEU A 64 12.54 4.78 5.03
CA LEU A 64 13.23 4.23 3.88
C LEU A 64 13.14 2.71 3.89
N ALA A 65 12.54 2.12 2.86
CA ALA A 65 12.63 0.69 2.61
C ALA A 65 13.87 0.40 1.73
N HIS A 66 14.79 -0.40 2.27
CA HIS A 66 16.09 -0.65 1.70
C HIS A 66 16.31 -2.15 1.47
N ASP A 67 16.79 -2.52 0.29
CA ASP A 67 17.27 -3.87 -0.01
C ASP A 67 18.77 -3.95 0.28
N ALA A 68 19.14 -4.57 1.40
CA ALA A 68 20.53 -4.73 1.82
C ALA A 68 21.33 -5.66 0.90
N THR A 69 20.68 -6.53 0.13
CA THR A 69 21.37 -7.43 -0.83
C THR A 69 21.87 -6.65 -2.04
N ARG A 70 21.05 -5.70 -2.52
CA ARG A 70 21.36 -4.87 -3.70
C ARG A 70 21.94 -3.50 -3.32
N ASN A 71 21.93 -3.17 -2.03
CA ASN A 71 22.28 -1.86 -1.50
C ASN A 71 21.48 -0.72 -2.16
N VAL A 72 20.17 -0.92 -2.31
CA VAL A 72 19.28 0.04 -2.99
C VAL A 72 18.09 0.37 -2.08
N THR A 73 17.85 1.66 -1.88
CA THR A 73 16.60 2.16 -1.32
C THR A 73 15.57 2.25 -2.45
N PHE A 74 14.52 1.44 -2.35
CA PHE A 74 13.49 1.37 -3.38
C PHE A 74 12.22 2.14 -2.98
N GLN A 75 12.09 2.54 -1.71
CA GLN A 75 11.00 3.39 -1.25
C GLN A 75 11.50 4.40 -0.22
N ARG A 76 11.01 5.64 -0.34
CA ARG A 76 11.27 6.74 0.58
C ARG A 76 9.98 7.52 0.78
N ILE A 77 9.35 7.36 1.94
CA ILE A 77 8.04 7.92 2.25
C ILE A 77 8.22 8.98 3.33
N ALA A 78 7.53 10.12 3.20
CA ALA A 78 7.52 11.13 4.25
C ALA A 78 6.70 10.63 5.45
N ILE A 79 7.20 10.86 6.67
CA ILE A 79 6.49 10.48 7.88
C ILE A 79 5.41 11.55 8.19
N GLY A 80 4.24 11.10 8.65
CA GLY A 80 3.14 11.99 9.02
C GLY A 80 2.32 12.49 7.83
N THR A 81 2.39 11.81 6.69
CA THR A 81 1.50 12.00 5.55
C THR A 81 0.36 10.96 5.58
N GLU A 82 -0.61 11.09 4.68
CA GLU A 82 -1.67 10.07 4.51
C GLU A 82 -1.09 8.68 4.21
N ASP A 83 0.04 8.60 3.49
CA ASP A 83 0.72 7.33 3.16
C ASP A 83 1.44 6.69 4.36
N LEU A 84 1.82 7.47 5.37
CA LEU A 84 2.50 6.99 6.58
C LEU A 84 2.08 7.81 7.80
N PRO A 85 0.83 7.68 8.24
CA PRO A 85 0.29 8.50 9.31
C PRO A 85 0.90 8.09 10.65
N ILE A 86 1.13 9.07 11.52
CA ILE A 86 1.51 8.82 12.90
C ILE A 86 0.30 8.98 13.80
N VAL A 87 -0.04 7.90 14.48
CA VAL A 87 -1.16 7.84 15.42
C VAL A 87 -0.64 8.04 16.84
N GLY A 88 -1.10 9.10 17.51
CA GLY A 88 -0.77 9.40 18.91
C GLY A 88 0.61 10.01 19.14
N GLY A 89 0.94 10.25 20.41
CA GLY A 89 2.18 10.90 20.84
C GLY A 89 2.18 12.43 20.72
N SER A 90 3.33 13.05 20.98
CA SER A 90 3.52 14.51 20.96
C SER A 90 4.48 14.97 19.84
N VAL A 91 4.58 14.19 18.75
CA VAL A 91 5.47 14.53 17.62
C VAL A 91 4.83 15.61 16.73
N PRO A 92 5.63 16.41 16.00
CA PRO A 92 5.12 17.57 15.24
C PRO A 92 4.11 17.26 14.13
N TYR A 93 4.06 16.00 13.71
CA TYR A 93 3.23 15.49 12.63
C TYR A 93 2.29 14.35 13.09
N ALA A 94 2.08 14.21 14.40
CA ALA A 94 1.10 13.26 14.92
C ALA A 94 -0.30 13.81 14.74
N HIS A 95 -1.18 12.99 14.17
CA HIS A 95 -2.61 13.19 14.29
C HIS A 95 -3.05 12.53 15.59
N VAL A 96 -3.24 13.34 16.62
CA VAL A 96 -3.76 12.88 17.91
C VAL A 96 -5.28 12.90 17.81
N ARG A 97 -5.88 11.74 17.54
CA ARG A 97 -7.32 11.55 17.74
C ARG A 97 -7.64 11.69 19.23
N SER A 98 -8.78 12.27 19.55
CA SER A 98 -9.30 12.22 20.92
C SER A 98 -9.57 10.75 21.32
N PRO A 99 -9.56 10.41 22.61
CA PRO A 99 -9.94 9.07 23.06
C PRO A 99 -11.31 8.63 22.53
N GLU A 100 -12.26 9.55 22.43
CA GLU A 100 -13.60 9.29 21.89
C GLU A 100 -13.56 9.01 20.39
N GLU A 101 -12.80 9.79 19.62
CA GLU A 101 -12.62 9.59 18.17
C GLU A 101 -11.93 8.26 17.86
N GLN A 102 -10.90 7.90 18.62
CA GLN A 102 -10.20 6.64 18.49
C GLN A 102 -11.11 5.45 18.84
N ALA A 103 -11.89 5.57 19.92
CA ALA A 103 -12.85 4.55 20.31
C ALA A 103 -13.95 4.35 19.25
N GLU A 104 -14.41 5.43 18.60
CA GLU A 104 -15.39 5.32 17.51
C GLU A 104 -14.81 4.65 16.26
N LEU A 105 -13.59 4.99 15.89
CA LEU A 105 -12.89 4.33 14.79
C LEU A 105 -12.74 2.83 15.06
N GLU A 106 -12.27 2.44 16.25
CA GLU A 106 -12.11 1.04 16.63
C GLU A 106 -13.44 0.29 16.61
N ARG A 107 -14.54 0.91 17.09
CA ARG A 107 -15.89 0.34 17.00
C ARG A 107 -16.34 0.13 15.56
N GLY A 108 -16.01 1.06 14.65
CA GLY A 108 -16.31 0.95 13.23
C GLY A 108 -15.54 -0.18 12.57
N LEU A 109 -14.21 -0.20 12.75
CA LEU A 109 -13.33 -1.23 12.21
C LEU A 109 -13.70 -2.63 12.70
N ALA A 110 -14.05 -2.78 13.98
CA ALA A 110 -14.46 -4.05 14.56
C ALA A 110 -15.72 -4.65 13.90
N LYS A 111 -16.58 -3.83 13.28
CA LYS A 111 -17.82 -4.26 12.61
C LYS A 111 -17.70 -4.30 11.10
N LEU A 112 -16.60 -3.81 10.53
CA LEU A 112 -16.44 -3.60 9.10
C LEU A 112 -16.65 -4.89 8.30
N LYS A 113 -16.04 -5.99 8.77
CA LYS A 113 -16.14 -7.29 8.11
C LYS A 113 -17.56 -7.85 8.11
N ASP A 114 -18.26 -7.76 9.24
CA ASP A 114 -19.64 -8.23 9.36
C ASP A 114 -20.57 -7.38 8.50
N PHE A 115 -20.41 -6.05 8.55
CA PHE A 115 -21.17 -5.12 7.71
C PHE A 115 -20.94 -5.37 6.22
N PHE A 116 -19.69 -5.62 5.81
CA PHE A 116 -19.38 -5.98 4.43
C PHE A 116 -20.04 -7.29 4.04
N SER A 117 -19.94 -8.34 4.86
CA SER A 117 -20.55 -9.64 4.56
C SER A 117 -22.07 -9.54 4.37
N GLU A 118 -22.77 -8.73 5.17
CA GLU A 118 -24.21 -8.48 5.01
C GLU A 118 -24.57 -7.72 3.71
N ARG A 119 -23.62 -6.94 3.17
CA ARG A 119 -23.83 -6.04 2.03
C ARG A 119 -23.05 -6.43 0.78
N GLU A 120 -22.32 -7.54 0.82
CA GLU A 120 -21.32 -7.94 -0.18
C GLU A 120 -21.90 -7.99 -1.60
N GLY A 121 -23.07 -8.61 -1.77
CA GLY A 121 -23.75 -8.67 -3.06
C GLY A 121 -24.07 -7.28 -3.61
N LYS A 122 -24.64 -6.41 -2.77
CA LYS A 122 -24.96 -5.02 -3.16
C LYS A 122 -23.70 -4.22 -3.50
N PHE A 123 -22.63 -4.37 -2.70
CA PHE A 123 -21.35 -3.74 -2.97
C PHE A 123 -20.83 -4.15 -4.35
N TRP A 124 -20.77 -5.44 -4.64
CA TRP A 124 -20.27 -5.93 -5.92
C TRP A 124 -21.14 -5.52 -7.09
N ASP A 125 -22.47 -5.48 -6.92
CA ASP A 125 -23.38 -5.04 -7.95
C ASP A 125 -23.18 -3.55 -8.29
N GLU A 126 -23.06 -2.68 -7.29
CA GLU A 126 -22.82 -1.25 -7.51
C GLU A 126 -21.41 -0.98 -8.05
N TYR A 127 -20.40 -1.67 -7.53
CA TYR A 127 -19.01 -1.50 -7.94
C TYR A 127 -18.79 -1.97 -9.38
N CYS A 128 -19.38 -3.10 -9.76
CA CYS A 128 -19.30 -3.61 -11.13
C CYS A 128 -20.12 -2.75 -12.09
N ARG A 129 -21.31 -2.28 -11.70
CA ARG A 129 -22.13 -1.38 -12.53
C ARG A 129 -21.37 -0.12 -12.89
N TRP A 130 -20.74 0.53 -11.91
CA TRP A 130 -19.91 1.71 -12.14
C TRP A 130 -18.79 1.42 -13.16
N ALA A 131 -18.10 0.29 -13.02
CA ALA A 131 -17.01 -0.09 -13.90
C ALA A 131 -17.48 -0.41 -15.33
N VAL A 132 -18.59 -1.13 -15.49
CA VAL A 132 -19.16 -1.47 -16.80
C VAL A 132 -19.59 -0.22 -17.56
N GLU A 133 -20.25 0.73 -16.89
CA GLU A 133 -20.65 2.02 -17.47
C GLU A 133 -19.45 2.85 -17.96
N ARG A 134 -18.30 2.72 -17.29
CA ARG A 134 -17.10 3.53 -17.52
C ARG A 134 -15.90 2.67 -17.90
N TRP A 135 -16.12 1.61 -18.66
CA TRP A 135 -15.13 0.53 -18.85
C TRP A 135 -13.70 1.00 -19.13
N ASN A 136 -13.52 1.81 -20.18
CA ASN A 136 -12.18 2.29 -20.58
C ASN A 136 -11.51 3.19 -19.53
N GLU A 137 -12.30 3.87 -18.70
CA GLU A 137 -11.80 4.66 -17.58
C GLU A 137 -11.47 3.78 -16.38
N ALA A 138 -12.36 2.84 -16.03
CA ALA A 138 -12.18 1.89 -14.94
C ALA A 138 -10.86 1.10 -15.10
N LEU A 139 -10.54 0.64 -16.31
CA LEU A 139 -9.28 -0.05 -16.61
C LEU A 139 -8.01 0.82 -16.40
N LYS A 140 -8.13 2.14 -16.24
CA LYS A 140 -6.98 3.00 -15.95
C LYS A 140 -6.58 2.97 -14.48
N TRP A 141 -7.52 2.63 -13.61
CA TRP A 141 -7.33 2.59 -12.17
C TRP A 141 -6.65 1.30 -11.70
N LEU A 142 -6.59 0.29 -12.56
CA LEU A 142 -5.94 -0.97 -12.23
C LEU A 142 -4.41 -0.86 -12.23
N ALA A 143 -3.80 -1.21 -11.11
CA ALA A 143 -2.38 -1.41 -10.89
C ALA A 143 -1.88 -2.70 -11.59
N ASP A 144 -0.56 -2.79 -11.81
CA ASP A 144 0.06 -3.92 -12.52
C ASP A 144 -0.23 -5.28 -11.85
N ILE A 145 -0.31 -5.30 -10.52
CA ILE A 145 -0.61 -6.52 -9.76
C ILE A 145 -2.03 -7.04 -10.00
N GLU A 146 -3.01 -6.14 -10.09
CA GLU A 146 -4.42 -6.48 -10.32
C GLU A 146 -4.62 -7.06 -11.71
N TRP A 147 -3.95 -6.48 -12.72
CA TRP A 147 -3.91 -7.03 -14.08
C TRP A 147 -3.37 -8.46 -14.12
N ARG A 148 -2.20 -8.68 -13.50
CA ARG A 148 -1.54 -10.00 -13.50
C ARG A 148 -2.39 -11.05 -12.78
N LYS A 149 -2.96 -10.71 -11.62
CA LYS A 149 -3.83 -11.60 -10.85
C LYS A 149 -5.07 -11.97 -11.66
N ALA A 150 -5.77 -10.97 -12.22
CA ALA A 150 -6.96 -11.21 -13.04
C ALA A 150 -6.70 -12.12 -14.23
N TYR A 151 -5.65 -11.84 -15.01
CA TYR A 151 -5.32 -12.62 -16.19
C TYR A 151 -4.92 -14.05 -15.83
N LYS A 152 -4.15 -14.23 -14.76
CA LYS A 152 -3.78 -15.56 -14.25
C LYS A 152 -5.01 -16.36 -13.83
N GLU A 153 -5.91 -15.78 -13.04
CA GLU A 153 -7.11 -16.46 -12.54
C GLU A 153 -8.11 -16.78 -13.64
N LEU A 154 -8.21 -15.91 -14.66
CA LEU A 154 -9.06 -16.15 -15.83
C LEU A 154 -8.40 -17.08 -16.86
N GLY A 155 -7.16 -17.53 -16.63
CA GLY A 155 -6.43 -18.42 -17.54
C GLY A 155 -6.04 -17.75 -18.87
N ILE A 156 -5.86 -16.43 -18.88
CA ILE A 156 -5.55 -15.65 -20.06
C ILE A 156 -4.03 -15.43 -20.14
N GLY A 157 -3.42 -15.95 -21.20
CA GLY A 157 -2.02 -15.70 -21.51
C GLY A 157 -1.82 -14.35 -22.20
N ILE A 158 -0.90 -13.55 -21.68
CA ILE A 158 -0.33 -12.39 -22.37
C ILE A 158 1.20 -12.55 -22.42
N GLY A 159 1.88 -11.82 -23.31
CA GLY A 159 3.33 -11.91 -23.45
C GLY A 159 4.08 -11.65 -22.14
N ALA A 160 5.20 -12.34 -21.92
CA ALA A 160 5.93 -12.40 -20.65
C ALA A 160 6.44 -11.04 -20.10
N ASN A 161 6.33 -9.95 -20.86
CA ASN A 161 6.75 -8.59 -20.47
C ASN A 161 5.65 -7.54 -20.76
N SER A 162 4.39 -7.95 -20.80
CA SER A 162 3.28 -7.02 -20.99
C SER A 162 3.13 -6.11 -19.77
N GLY A 163 3.24 -4.81 -19.99
CA GLY A 163 2.92 -3.79 -18.98
C GLY A 163 1.43 -3.40 -19.01
N PRO A 164 0.99 -2.51 -18.10
CA PRO A 164 -0.43 -2.15 -17.93
C PRO A 164 -1.13 -1.68 -19.21
N ALA A 165 -0.42 -0.99 -20.12
CA ALA A 165 -0.97 -0.55 -21.39
C ALA A 165 -1.34 -1.71 -22.33
N ALA A 166 -0.57 -2.80 -22.32
CA ALA A 166 -0.83 -3.98 -23.14
C ALA A 166 -2.05 -4.76 -22.61
N TYR A 167 -2.14 -4.93 -21.29
CA TYR A 167 -3.31 -5.51 -20.64
C TYR A 167 -4.57 -4.72 -20.93
N ARG A 168 -4.52 -3.40 -20.77
CA ARG A 168 -5.67 -2.53 -21.04
C ARG A 168 -6.18 -2.69 -22.47
N LYS A 169 -5.29 -2.65 -23.46
CA LYS A 169 -5.66 -2.80 -24.88
C LYS A 169 -6.24 -4.18 -25.20
N ASP A 170 -5.77 -5.24 -24.54
CA ASP A 170 -6.35 -6.58 -24.69
C ASP A 170 -7.72 -6.66 -24.02
N ALA A 171 -7.85 -6.18 -22.78
CA ALA A 171 -9.10 -6.19 -22.02
C ALA A 171 -10.23 -5.38 -22.70
N GLU A 172 -9.91 -4.23 -23.29
CA GLU A 172 -10.84 -3.42 -24.09
C GLU A 172 -11.43 -4.20 -25.28
N LYS A 173 -10.67 -5.11 -25.87
CA LYS A 173 -11.07 -5.91 -27.03
C LYS A 173 -11.67 -7.26 -26.67
N ARG A 174 -11.25 -7.83 -25.54
CA ARG A 174 -11.59 -9.18 -25.12
C ARG A 174 -12.93 -9.21 -24.40
N PHE A 175 -13.16 -8.28 -23.49
CA PHE A 175 -14.35 -8.29 -22.63
C PHE A 175 -15.39 -7.32 -23.20
N ILE A 176 -16.34 -7.86 -23.94
CA ILE A 176 -17.31 -7.07 -24.70
C ILE A 176 -18.65 -7.01 -23.97
N THR A 177 -19.10 -8.16 -23.48
CA THR A 177 -20.39 -8.30 -22.80
C THR A 177 -20.31 -7.76 -21.36
N GLN A 178 -21.47 -7.42 -20.81
CA GLN A 178 -21.57 -6.99 -19.41
C GLN A 178 -21.04 -8.08 -18.47
N GLU A 179 -21.47 -9.32 -18.64
CA GLU A 179 -21.04 -10.46 -17.81
C GLU A 179 -19.52 -10.66 -17.82
N GLU A 180 -18.89 -10.55 -18.99
CA GLU A 180 -17.42 -10.64 -19.12
C GLU A 180 -16.70 -9.52 -18.38
N LYS A 181 -17.20 -8.29 -18.49
CA LYS A 181 -16.63 -7.11 -17.82
C LYS A 181 -16.78 -7.21 -16.31
N GLU A 182 -17.96 -7.60 -15.83
CA GLU A 182 -18.23 -7.80 -14.40
C GLU A 182 -17.34 -8.90 -13.85
N ARG A 183 -17.25 -10.05 -14.54
CA ARG A 183 -16.38 -11.15 -14.13
C ARG A 183 -14.92 -10.69 -14.03
N PHE A 184 -14.39 -10.04 -15.07
CA PHE A 184 -13.03 -9.52 -15.04
C PHE A 184 -12.81 -8.54 -13.88
N TRP A 185 -13.73 -7.58 -13.71
CA TRP A 185 -13.61 -6.54 -12.70
C TRP A 185 -13.59 -7.10 -11.28
N ARG A 186 -14.49 -8.06 -11.00
CA ARG A 186 -14.51 -8.78 -9.71
C ARG A 186 -13.20 -9.52 -9.47
N THR A 187 -12.70 -10.25 -10.46
CA THR A 187 -11.43 -10.98 -10.34
C THR A 187 -10.26 -10.03 -10.07
N ALA A 188 -10.14 -8.95 -10.84
CA ALA A 188 -9.04 -8.00 -10.72
C ALA A 188 -8.98 -7.30 -9.35
N ASN A 189 -10.14 -6.94 -8.79
CA ASN A 189 -10.23 -6.16 -7.55
C ASN A 189 -10.49 -7.03 -6.31
N SER A 190 -10.66 -8.35 -6.46
CA SER A 190 -10.94 -9.24 -5.33
C SER A 190 -9.87 -9.14 -4.24
N HIS A 191 -8.59 -9.03 -4.61
CA HIS A 191 -7.53 -8.91 -3.63
C HIS A 191 -7.61 -7.61 -2.84
N LEU A 192 -7.76 -6.48 -3.53
CA LEU A 192 -7.95 -5.17 -2.93
C LEU A 192 -9.12 -5.18 -1.95
N VAL A 193 -10.26 -5.71 -2.37
CA VAL A 193 -11.47 -5.74 -1.54
C VAL A 193 -11.33 -6.65 -0.32
N TYR A 194 -10.84 -7.87 -0.46
CA TYR A 194 -10.85 -8.83 0.65
C TYR A 194 -9.62 -8.79 1.55
N PHE A 195 -8.51 -8.21 1.11
CA PHE A 195 -7.24 -8.24 1.86
C PHE A 195 -6.68 -6.86 2.20
N GLU A 196 -7.05 -5.81 1.46
CA GLU A 196 -6.53 -4.46 1.71
C GLU A 196 -7.61 -3.52 2.30
N LEU A 197 -8.89 -3.73 1.96
CA LEU A 197 -10.00 -2.91 2.48
C LEU A 197 -10.71 -3.49 3.71
N LEU A 198 -10.64 -4.80 3.95
CA LEU A 198 -11.31 -5.51 5.06
C LEU A 198 -10.31 -6.07 6.07
#